data_AF-A0A1J0QXM9-F1
#
_entry.id   AF-A0A1J0QXM9-F1
#
_cell.length_a   1.000
_cell.length_b   1.000
_cell.length_c   1.000
_cell.angle_alpha   90.00
_cell.angle_beta   90.00
_cell.angle_gamma   90.00
#
_symmetry.space_group_name_H-M   'P 1'
#
loop_
_entity.id
_entity.type
_entity.pdbx_description
1 polymer ?
#
loop_
_entity_poly.entity_id
_entity_poly.type
_entity_poly.pdbx_seq_one_letter_code
_entity_poly.pdbx_strand_id
1 'polypeptide(L)' 'EVSIMELTRMTSIKNEDIIATLQHLNMIKYLGGQYVYVVPRQIVDAHLTKLTKKGPQVVPEKLHWAPLH' A
#
# COMPACT_ATOMS: atom_id res chain seq x y z
N GLU A 1 -4.26 3.45 -14.29
CA GLU A 1 -3.00 3.22 -13.57
C GLU A 1 -3.12 3.84 -12.17
N VAL A 2 -2.55 3.21 -11.15
CA VAL A 2 -2.60 3.71 -9.76
C VAL A 2 -1.30 4.45 -9.49
N SER A 3 -1.32 5.75 -9.18
CA SER A 3 -0.11 6.50 -8.83
C SER A 3 0.27 6.29 -7.34
N ILE A 4 1.49 6.67 -6.93
CA ILE A 4 1.87 6.64 -5.51
C ILE A 4 0.95 7.55 -4.68
N MET A 5 0.58 8.71 -5.23
CA MET A 5 -0.32 9.66 -4.58
C MET A 5 -1.74 9.09 -4.41
N GLU A 6 -2.21 8.27 -5.35
CA GLU A 6 -3.48 7.55 -5.24
C GLU A 6 -3.46 6.61 -4.03
N LEU A 7 -2.38 5.84 -3.87
CA LEU A 7 -2.20 4.95 -2.72
C LEU A 7 -2.18 5.72 -1.40
N THR A 8 -1.52 6.88 -1.36
CA THR A 8 -1.57 7.76 -0.18
C THR A 8 -2.99 8.23 0.10
N ARG A 9 -3.77 8.65 -0.90
CA ARG A 9 -5.16 9.09 -0.68
C ARG A 9 -6.05 7.94 -0.18
N MET A 10 -5.85 6.72 -0.66
CA MET A 10 -6.65 5.57 -0.27
C MET A 10 -6.32 5.02 1.12
N THR A 11 -5.06 5.13 1.55
CA THR A 11 -4.56 4.43 2.75
C THR A 11 -4.14 5.38 3.87
N SER A 12 -4.00 6.67 3.58
CA SER A 12 -3.37 7.69 4.44
C SER A 12 -1.91 7.39 4.80
N ILE A 13 -1.25 6.42 4.15
CA ILE A 13 0.18 6.14 4.31
C ILE A 13 0.99 7.17 3.52
N LYS A 14 2.08 7.67 4.11
CA LYS A 14 2.93 8.66 3.44
C LYS A 14 3.58 8.10 2.17
N ASN A 15 3.84 8.98 1.21
CA ASN A 15 4.51 8.62 -0.06
C ASN A 15 5.85 7.90 0.18
N GLU A 16 6.66 8.38 1.14
CA GLU A 16 7.97 7.80 1.48
C GLU A 16 7.84 6.36 1.99
N ASP A 17 6.85 6.09 2.83
CA ASP A 17 6.60 4.77 3.42
C ASP A 17 6.08 3.78 2.35
N ILE A 18 5.23 4.25 1.43
CA ILE A 18 4.75 3.46 0.30
C ILE A 18 5.93 3.06 -0.60
N ILE A 19 6.79 4.01 -0.97
CA ILE A 19 7.95 3.75 -1.81
C ILE A 19 8.90 2.78 -1.11
N ALA A 20 9.25 3.03 0.15
CA ALA A 20 10.16 2.18 0.92
C ALA A 20 9.61 0.75 1.06
N THR A 21 8.32 0.61 1.36
CA THR A 21 7.66 -0.70 1.48
C THR A 21 7.66 -1.43 0.14
N LEU A 22 7.27 -0.77 -0.96
CA LEU A 22 7.24 -1.40 -2.28
C LEU A 22 8.63 -1.76 -2.79
N GLN A 23 9.66 -0.96 -2.46
CA GLN A 23 11.06 -1.29 -2.75
C GLN A 23 11.50 -2.53 -1.96
N HIS A 24 11.19 -2.60 -0.68
CA HIS A 24 11.49 -3.76 0.17
C HIS A 24 10.83 -5.04 -0.36
N LEU A 25 9.61 -4.92 -0.91
CA LEU A 25 8.87 -6.02 -1.52
C LEU A 25 9.28 -6.30 -2.99
N ASN A 26 10.25 -5.57 -3.54
CA ASN A 26 10.65 -5.62 -4.95
C ASN A 26 9.49 -5.39 -5.95
N MET A 27 8.52 -4.57 -5.54
CA MET A 27 7.28 -4.28 -6.26
C MET A 27 7.33 -2.97 -7.05
N ILE A 28 8.43 -2.23 -7.00
CA ILE A 28 8.60 -0.95 -7.69
C ILE A 28 10.05 -0.75 -8.13
N LYS A 29 10.26 -0.05 -9.25
CA LYS A 29 11.58 0.34 -9.75
C LYS A 29 11.62 1.81 -10.10
N TYR A 30 12.79 2.44 -9.95
CA TYR A 30 13.01 3.80 -10.41
C TYR A 30 13.67 3.78 -11.78
N LEU A 31 12.98 4.28 -12.80
CA LEU A 31 13.41 4.28 -14.20
C LEU A 31 13.18 5.67 -14.80
N GLY A 32 14.23 6.27 -15.34
CA GLY A 32 14.11 7.53 -16.10
C GLY A 32 13.46 8.69 -15.34
N GLY A 33 13.68 8.79 -14.03
CA GLY A 33 13.11 9.87 -13.22
C GLY A 33 11.77 9.52 -12.55
N GLN A 34 11.18 8.36 -12.86
CA GLN A 34 9.86 7.97 -12.41
C GLN A 34 9.85 6.60 -11.71
N TYR A 35 8.88 6.41 -10.82
CA TYR A 35 8.62 5.12 -10.21
C TYR A 35 7.65 4.31 -11.06
N VAL A 36 8.05 3.08 -11.39
CA VAL A 36 7.28 2.13 -12.18
C VAL A 36 6.99 0.89 -11.33
N TYR A 37 5.72 0.51 -11.24
CA TYR A 37 5.31 -0.70 -10.54
C TYR A 37 5.79 -1.95 -11.27
N VAL A 38 6.37 -2.88 -10.50
CA VAL A 38 6.80 -4.20 -10.97
C VAL A 38 6.13 -5.23 -10.08
N VAL A 39 4.86 -5.50 -10.34
CA VAL A 39 4.02 -6.33 -9.46
C VAL A 39 3.49 -7.54 -10.23
N PRO A 40 4.32 -8.58 -10.44
CA PRO A 40 3.85 -9.85 -10.99
C PRO A 40 2.82 -10.47 -10.06
N ARG A 41 1.75 -11.04 -10.64
CA ARG A 41 0.66 -11.68 -9.89
C ARG A 41 1.17 -12.75 -8.91
N GLN A 42 2.16 -13.53 -9.33
CA GLN A 42 2.81 -14.55 -8.51
C GLN A 42 3.42 -14.01 -7.22
N ILE A 43 4.02 -12.81 -7.26
CA ILE A 43 4.61 -12.17 -6.07
C ILE A 43 3.48 -11.78 -5.11
N VAL A 44 2.41 -11.17 -5.61
CA VAL A 44 1.25 -10.79 -4.81
C VAL A 44 0.64 -12.03 -4.13
N ASP A 45 0.37 -13.08 -4.90
CA ASP A 45 -0.24 -14.31 -4.40
C ASP A 45 0.63 -14.98 -3.33
N ALA A 46 1.97 -14.98 -3.50
CA ALA A 46 2.91 -15.50 -2.52
C ALA A 46 2.89 -14.71 -1.21
N HIS A 47 2.78 -13.36 -1.26
CA HIS A 47 2.63 -12.54 -0.06
C HIS A 47 1.27 -12.74 0.61
N LEU A 48 0.19 -12.85 -0.18
CA LEU A 48 -1.16 -13.11 0.34
C LEU A 48 -1.28 -14.47 1.03
N THR A 49 -0.61 -15.49 0.51
CA THR A 49 -0.62 -16.84 1.11
C THR A 49 0.07 -16.87 2.48
N LYS A 50 1.08 -16.02 2.69
CA LYS A 50 1.79 -15.89 3.98
C LYS A 50 0.97 -15.16 5.06
N LEU A 51 -0.10 -14.46 4.67
CA LEU A 51 -0.99 -13.78 5.61
C LEU A 51 -1.95 -14.78 6.26
N THR A 52 -1.49 -15.47 7.31
CA THR A 52 -2.21 -16.59 7.95
C THR A 52 -3.30 -16.16 8.93
N LYS A 53 -3.23 -14.94 9.49
CA LYS A 53 -4.28 -14.37 10.34
C LYS A 53 -4.41 -12.87 10.09
N LYS A 54 -5.55 -12.48 9.53
CA LYS A 54 -5.99 -11.09 9.64
C LYS A 54 -6.44 -10.89 11.08
N GLY A 55 -5.78 -10.01 11.82
CA GLY A 55 -6.30 -9.53 13.11
C GLY A 55 -7.68 -8.88 12.94
N PRO A 56 -8.30 -8.37 14.02
CA PRO A 56 -9.58 -7.68 13.93
C PRO A 56 -9.54 -6.61 12.83
N GLN A 57 -10.53 -6.65 11.94
CA GLN A 57 -10.66 -5.69 10.84
C GLN A 57 -11.47 -4.48 11.32
N VAL A 58 -10.97 -3.29 11.05
CA VAL A 58 -11.70 -2.05 11.33
C VAL A 58 -12.80 -1.88 10.28
N VAL A 59 -14.00 -1.47 10.72
CA VAL A 59 -15.13 -1.10 9.86
C VAL A 59 -15.24 0.42 9.91
N PRO A 60 -14.70 1.17 8.91
CA PRO A 60 -14.60 2.63 8.96
C PRO A 60 -15.95 3.32 9.18
N GLU A 61 -17.04 2.73 8.67
CA GLU A 61 -18.40 3.26 8.76
C GLU A 61 -18.94 3.28 10.20
N LYS A 62 -18.31 2.52 11.11
CA LYS A 62 -18.67 2.47 12.54
C LYS A 62 -17.78 3.37 13.41
N LEU A 63 -16.84 4.10 12.81
CA LEU A 63 -15.96 5.00 13.55
C LEU A 63 -16.65 6.35 13.76
N HIS A 64 -17.14 6.58 14.98
CA HIS A 64 -17.70 7.87 15.39
C HIS A 64 -16.59 8.78 15.90
N TRP A 65 -15.89 9.46 14.99
CA TRP A 65 -14.80 10.37 15.31
C TRP A 65 -14.70 11.50 14.29
N ALA A 66 -14.30 12.68 14.75
CA ALA A 66 -13.93 13.81 13.92
C ALA A 66 -12.66 14.47 14.50
N PRO A 67 -11.83 15.11 13.67
CA PRO A 67 -10.69 15.89 14.14
C PRO A 67 -11.12 16.96 15.14
N LEU A 68 -10.31 17.16 16.18
CA LEU A 68 -10.45 18.31 17.06
C LEU A 68 -9.81 19.50 16.35
N HIS A 69 -10.64 20.31 15.70
CA HIS A 69 -10.31 21.58 15.01
C HIS A 69 -8.99 21.62 14.23
#